data_AF-M5T9D8-F1
#
_entry.id   AF-M5T9D8-F1
#
_cell.length_a   1.000
_cell.length_b   1.000
_cell.length_c   1.000
_cell.angle_alpha   90.00
_cell.angle_beta   90.00
_cell.angle_gamma   90.00
#
_symmetry.space_group_name_H-M   'P 1'
#
loop_
_entity.id
_entity.type
_entity.pdbx_description
1 polymer ?
#
loop_
_entity_poly.entity_id
_entity_poly.type
_entity_poly.pdbx_seq_one_letter_code
_entity_poly.pdbx_strand_id
1 'polypeptide(L)'
;MKTFNRNRNHRTGVTMIECVVAASILLVAMTTVTTMAFRVNRLWIDVADQRIAMNELANTLESITELPAEQIDDAIAAIQPSAMASSTLDQPQLSATRVTDEFGDRVVLTLSWRSTNPIHPVSLTGWITPRETTP
;
A
#
# COMPACT_ATOMS: atom_id res chain seq x y z
N MET A 1 -25.08 51.29 60.59
CA MET A 1 -25.51 50.60 59.36
C MET A 1 -24.30 49.85 58.80
N LYS A 2 -24.27 48.51 58.90
CA LYS A 2 -23.08 47.67 58.70
C LYS A 2 -22.69 47.58 57.21
N THR A 3 -21.44 47.91 56.88
CA THR A 3 -20.84 47.69 55.56
C THR A 3 -20.48 46.21 55.39
N PHE A 4 -21.10 45.54 54.43
CA PHE A 4 -20.84 44.14 54.09
C PHE A 4 -19.52 44.05 53.32
N ASN A 5 -18.44 43.72 54.03
CA ASN A 5 -17.13 43.49 53.43
C ASN A 5 -17.17 42.16 52.64
N ARG A 6 -17.20 42.25 51.31
CA ARG A 6 -17.28 41.10 50.41
C ARG A 6 -15.88 40.55 50.21
N ASN A 7 -15.53 39.53 50.98
CA ASN A 7 -14.29 38.76 50.82
C ASN A 7 -14.28 38.09 49.43
N ARG A 8 -13.70 38.74 48.42
CA ARG A 8 -13.39 38.13 47.11
C ARG A 8 -12.08 37.36 47.24
N ASN A 9 -12.13 36.21 47.92
CA ASN A 9 -11.02 35.26 47.91
C ASN A 9 -10.93 34.60 46.53
N HIS A 10 -10.01 35.12 45.73
CA HIS A 10 -9.19 34.45 44.71
C HIS A 10 -9.62 33.01 44.33
N ARG A 11 -10.51 32.91 43.34
CA ARG A 11 -10.72 31.70 42.53
C ARG A 11 -9.92 31.70 41.22
N THR A 12 -9.16 32.77 40.97
CA THR A 12 -8.36 32.97 39.74
C THR A 12 -7.28 31.91 39.54
N GLY A 13 -6.68 31.41 40.63
CA GLY A 13 -5.68 30.33 40.54
C GLY A 13 -6.26 29.00 40.03
N VAL A 14 -7.50 28.68 40.39
CA VAL A 14 -8.17 27.44 39.98
C VAL A 14 -8.51 27.48 38.49
N THR A 15 -9.06 28.59 38.00
CA THR A 15 -9.37 28.77 36.57
C THR A 15 -8.11 28.73 35.68
N MET A 16 -6.98 29.24 36.18
CA MET A 16 -5.71 29.16 35.45
C MET A 16 -5.20 27.71 35.35
N ILE A 17 -5.30 26.93 36.42
CA ILE A 17 -4.94 25.50 36.43
C ILE A 17 -5.86 24.71 35.50
N GLU A 18 -7.17 24.93 35.56
CA GLU A 18 -8.15 24.31 34.66
C GLU A 18 -7.84 24.60 33.19
N CYS A 19 -7.48 25.85 32.86
CA CYS A 19 -7.10 26.25 31.50
C CYS A 19 -5.83 25.52 31.04
N VAL A 20 -4.80 25.44 31.88
CA VAL A 20 -3.55 24.73 31.55
C VAL A 20 -3.80 23.22 31.36
N VAL A 21 -4.65 22.62 32.20
CA VAL A 21 -5.04 21.21 32.08
C VAL A 21 -5.85 20.98 30.79
N ALA A 22 -6.82 21.86 30.49
CA ALA A 22 -7.60 21.76 29.25
C ALA A 22 -6.70 21.93 28.01
N ALA A 23 -5.77 22.89 28.04
CA ALA A 23 -4.82 23.13 26.95
C ALA A 23 -3.87 21.95 26.76
N SER A 24 -3.39 21.32 27.83
CA SER A 24 -2.52 20.15 27.72
C SER A 24 -3.26 18.93 27.17
N ILE A 25 -4.49 18.68 27.63
CA ILE A 25 -5.36 17.62 27.08
C ILE A 25 -5.62 17.87 25.59
N LEU A 26 -5.93 19.12 25.22
CA LEU A 26 -6.17 19.48 23.82
C LEU A 26 -4.93 19.25 22.95
N LEU A 27 -3.75 19.65 23.44
CA LEU A 27 -2.49 19.43 22.71
C LEU A 27 -2.22 17.93 22.50
N VAL A 28 -2.40 17.11 23.53
CA VAL A 28 -2.28 15.65 23.42
C VAL A 28 -3.31 15.09 22.43
N ALA A 29 -4.56 15.55 22.48
CA ALA A 29 -5.59 15.12 21.55
C ALA A 29 -5.23 15.47 20.09
N MET A 30 -4.78 16.71 19.84
CA MET A 30 -4.37 17.15 18.51
C MET A 30 -3.20 16.31 17.97
N THR A 31 -2.14 16.15 18.75
CA THR A 31 -0.98 15.34 18.32
C THR A 31 -1.35 13.88 18.01
N THR A 32 -2.25 13.31 18.81
CA THR A 32 -2.75 11.94 18.61
C THR A 32 -3.53 11.82 17.30
N VAL A 33 -4.49 12.74 17.07
CA VAL A 33 -5.30 12.76 15.86
C VAL A 33 -4.44 12.99 14.62
N THR A 34 -3.50 13.94 14.68
CA THR A 34 -2.58 14.21 13.57
C THR A 34 -1.74 12.98 13.25
N THR A 35 -1.16 12.33 14.26
CA THR A 35 -0.35 11.11 14.05
C THR A 35 -1.19 9.98 13.44
N MET A 36 -2.44 9.83 13.90
CA MET A 36 -3.36 8.83 13.35
C MET A 36 -3.71 9.13 11.89
N ALA A 37 -4.00 10.38 11.54
CA ALA A 37 -4.29 10.79 10.17
C ALA A 37 -3.13 10.48 9.22
N PHE A 38 -1.88 10.78 9.62
CA PHE A 38 -0.69 10.44 8.83
C PHE A 38 -0.56 8.92 8.61
N ARG A 39 -0.79 8.11 9.66
CA ARG A 39 -0.73 6.65 9.55
C ARG A 39 -1.80 6.09 8.63
N VAL A 40 -3.04 6.58 8.75
CA VAL A 40 -4.15 6.15 7.90
C VAL A 40 -3.88 6.52 6.44
N ASN A 41 -3.44 7.75 6.17
CA ASN A 41 -3.09 8.16 4.81
C ASN A 41 -2.01 7.27 4.20
N ARG A 42 -0.98 6.94 4.97
CA ARG A 42 0.10 6.06 4.52
C ARG A 42 -0.40 4.64 4.22
N LEU A 43 -1.30 4.11 5.05
CA LEU A 43 -1.92 2.80 4.81
C LEU A 43 -2.75 2.79 3.53
N TRP A 44 -3.45 3.88 3.23
CA TRP A 44 -4.20 4.00 1.96
C TRP A 44 -3.28 3.98 0.73
N ILE A 45 -2.11 4.64 0.82
CA ILE A 45 -1.10 4.61 -0.24
C ILE A 45 -0.59 3.18 -0.44
N ASP A 46 -0.20 2.50 0.65
CA ASP A 46 0.29 1.11 0.57
C ASP A 46 -0.75 0.16 -0.06
N VAL A 47 -2.04 0.32 0.28
CA VAL A 47 -3.15 -0.45 -0.33
C VAL A 47 -3.34 -0.11 -1.80
N ALA A 48 -3.20 1.16 -2.19
CA ALA A 48 -3.32 1.59 -3.57
C ALA A 48 -2.20 0.97 -4.43
N ASP A 49 -0.95 1.04 -3.96
CA ASP A 49 0.21 0.45 -4.64
C ASP A 49 0.03 -1.06 -4.81
N GLN A 50 -0.43 -1.76 -3.77
CA GLN A 50 -0.69 -3.20 -3.84
C GLN A 50 -1.76 -3.55 -4.88
N ARG A 51 -2.81 -2.74 -5.00
CA ARG A 51 -3.86 -2.94 -6.02
C ARG A 51 -3.34 -2.73 -7.42
N ILE A 52 -2.51 -1.71 -7.63
CA ILE A 52 -1.87 -1.45 -8.93
C ILE A 52 -0.95 -2.61 -9.29
N ALA A 53 -0.13 -3.07 -8.35
CA ALA A 53 0.76 -4.20 -8.56
C ALA A 53 -0.01 -5.48 -8.92
N MET A 54 -1.13 -5.75 -8.23
CA MET A 54 -1.98 -6.90 -8.54
C MET A 54 -2.58 -6.83 -9.94
N ASN A 55 -3.09 -5.65 -10.32
CA ASN A 55 -3.68 -5.46 -11.65
C ASN A 55 -2.63 -5.58 -12.75
N GLU A 56 -1.43 -5.02 -12.55
CA GLU A 56 -0.31 -5.16 -13.48
C GLU A 56 0.02 -6.64 -13.69
N LEU A 57 0.22 -7.39 -12.60
CA LEU A 57 0.53 -8.82 -12.69
C LEU A 57 -0.60 -9.60 -13.37
N ALA A 58 -1.86 -9.30 -13.07
CA ALA A 58 -3.00 -9.98 -13.69
C ALA A 58 -3.03 -9.73 -15.21
N ASN A 59 -2.88 -8.49 -15.64
CA ASN A 59 -2.85 -8.11 -17.05
C ASN A 59 -1.66 -8.75 -17.78
N THR A 60 -0.47 -8.71 -17.17
CA THR A 60 0.72 -9.31 -17.76
C THR A 60 0.60 -10.84 -17.84
N LEU A 61 0.01 -11.46 -16.82
CA LEU A 61 -0.23 -12.91 -16.81
C LEU A 61 -1.19 -13.30 -17.93
N GLU A 62 -2.31 -12.59 -18.07
CA GLU A 62 -3.28 -12.80 -19.15
C GLU A 62 -2.58 -12.72 -20.51
N SER A 63 -1.83 -11.63 -20.75
CA SER A 63 -1.09 -11.43 -21.99
C SER A 63 -0.08 -12.55 -22.28
N ILE A 64 0.60 -13.10 -21.27
CA ILE A 64 1.56 -14.20 -21.45
C ILE A 64 0.83 -15.53 -21.70
N THR A 65 -0.27 -15.79 -20.99
CA THR A 65 -1.03 -17.03 -21.14
C THR A 65 -1.78 -17.14 -22.47
N GLU A 66 -1.99 -16.02 -23.15
CA GLU A 66 -2.55 -16.00 -24.51
C GLU A 66 -1.54 -16.35 -25.61
N LEU A 67 -0.24 -16.32 -25.31
CA LEU A 67 0.81 -16.60 -26.29
C LEU A 67 0.97 -18.11 -26.55
N PRO A 68 1.42 -18.50 -27.76
CA PRO A 68 1.87 -19.86 -28.03
C PRO A 68 3.01 -20.27 -27.11
N ALA A 69 3.07 -21.56 -26.74
CA ALA A 69 4.02 -22.06 -25.76
C ALA A 69 5.49 -21.82 -26.13
N GLU A 70 5.79 -21.70 -27.42
CA GLU A 70 7.14 -21.42 -27.93
C GLU A 70 7.57 -19.96 -27.73
N GLN A 71 6.61 -19.02 -27.63
CA GLN A 71 6.87 -17.58 -27.51
C GLN A 71 6.89 -17.07 -26.07
N ILE A 72 6.45 -17.92 -25.12
CA ILE A 72 6.34 -17.55 -23.71
C ILE A 72 7.69 -17.21 -23.10
N ASP A 73 8.73 -17.99 -23.38
CA ASP A 73 10.05 -17.80 -22.77
C ASP A 73 10.70 -16.48 -23.23
N ASP A 74 10.51 -16.11 -24.50
CA ASP A 74 10.93 -14.83 -25.05
C ASP A 74 10.15 -13.66 -24.44
N ALA A 75 8.84 -13.81 -24.26
CA ALA A 75 8.00 -12.80 -23.63
C ALA A 75 8.35 -12.59 -22.15
N ILE A 76 8.68 -13.66 -21.44
CA ILE A 76 9.16 -13.65 -20.05
C ILE A 76 10.50 -12.90 -19.96
N ALA A 77 11.43 -13.12 -20.89
CA ALA A 77 12.73 -12.47 -20.91
C ALA A 77 12.64 -10.96 -21.22
N ALA A 78 11.66 -10.55 -22.01
CA ALA A 78 11.46 -9.14 -22.42
C ALA A 78 10.53 -8.34 -21.48
N ILE A 79 10.06 -8.96 -20.39
CA ILE A 79 9.02 -8.39 -19.54
C ILE A 79 9.49 -7.09 -18.88
N GLN A 80 8.66 -6.06 -18.94
CA GLN A 80 8.91 -4.79 -18.27
C GLN A 80 7.61 -4.27 -17.64
N PRO A 81 7.68 -3.55 -16.51
CA PRO A 81 6.51 -2.91 -15.94
C PRO A 81 5.88 -1.95 -16.95
N SER A 82 4.55 -1.89 -17.00
CA SER A 82 3.83 -0.94 -17.82
C SER A 82 4.19 0.52 -17.47
N ALA A 83 3.90 1.44 -18.39
CA ALA A 83 4.10 2.87 -18.14
C ALA A 83 3.32 3.35 -16.91
N MET A 84 2.14 2.78 -16.65
CA MET A 84 1.29 3.11 -15.50
C MET A 84 1.89 2.60 -14.19
N ALA A 85 2.39 1.36 -14.17
CA ALA A 85 3.10 0.81 -13.02
C ALA A 85 4.37 1.61 -12.74
N SER A 86 5.13 1.94 -13.79
CA SER A 86 6.37 2.73 -13.72
C SER A 86 6.17 4.17 -13.25
N SER A 87 5.02 4.78 -13.56
CA SER A 87 4.72 6.15 -13.11
C SER A 87 4.19 6.23 -11.69
N THR A 88 3.66 5.13 -11.16
CA THR A 88 2.95 5.12 -9.87
C THR A 88 3.74 4.45 -8.76
N LEU A 89 4.37 3.31 -9.05
CA LEU A 89 5.20 2.57 -8.11
C LEU A 89 6.62 3.15 -8.11
N ASP A 90 7.24 3.25 -6.94
CA ASP A 90 8.64 3.67 -6.84
C ASP A 90 9.57 2.50 -7.18
N GLN A 91 10.32 2.62 -8.26
CA GLN A 91 11.27 1.61 -8.76
C GLN A 91 10.67 0.20 -8.89
N PRO A 92 9.63 0.00 -9.71
CA PRO A 92 9.03 -1.32 -9.88
C PRO A 92 9.99 -2.27 -10.59
N GLN A 93 10.09 -3.49 -10.06
CA GLN A 93 10.83 -4.59 -10.65
C GLN A 93 9.88 -5.75 -10.87
N LEU A 94 9.61 -6.01 -12.15
CA LEU A 94 8.82 -7.14 -12.61
C LEU A 94 9.76 -8.28 -13.00
N SER A 95 9.43 -9.48 -12.54
CA SER A 95 10.16 -10.69 -12.86
C SER A 95 9.17 -11.81 -13.18
N ALA A 96 9.60 -12.72 -14.04
CA ALA A 96 8.78 -13.79 -14.53
C ALA A 96 9.61 -15.07 -14.63
N THR A 97 9.01 -16.21 -14.30
CA THR A 97 9.70 -17.50 -14.38
C THR A 97 8.70 -18.57 -14.80
N ARG A 98 9.02 -19.29 -15.87
CA ARG A 98 8.29 -20.50 -16.25
C ARG A 98 8.76 -21.66 -15.37
N VAL A 99 7.80 -22.40 -14.85
CA VAL A 99 8.03 -23.59 -14.02
C VAL A 99 7.26 -24.73 -14.66
N THR A 100 7.97 -25.81 -14.99
CA THR A 100 7.38 -27.07 -15.44
C THR A 100 7.37 -28.02 -14.25
N ASP A 101 6.20 -28.53 -13.89
CA ASP A 101 6.03 -29.53 -12.84
C ASP A 101 5.19 -30.73 -13.31
N GLU A 102 4.90 -31.65 -12.40
CA GLU A 102 4.11 -32.85 -12.67
C GLU A 102 2.65 -32.57 -13.09
N PHE A 103 2.16 -31.35 -12.84
CA PHE A 103 0.81 -30.90 -13.19
C PHE A 103 0.78 -30.07 -14.48
N GLY A 104 1.94 -29.73 -15.03
CA GLY A 104 2.09 -29.04 -16.32
C GLY A 104 2.96 -27.80 -16.24
N ASP A 105 2.80 -26.93 -17.23
CA ASP A 105 3.55 -25.69 -17.33
C ASP A 105 2.80 -24.54 -16.68
N ARG A 106 3.49 -23.75 -15.86
CA ARG A 106 2.97 -22.52 -15.27
C ARG A 106 3.97 -21.39 -15.37
N VAL A 107 3.47 -20.16 -15.35
CA VAL A 107 4.27 -18.94 -15.25
C VAL A 107 4.02 -18.31 -13.89
N VAL A 108 5.10 -18.04 -13.17
CA VAL A 108 5.09 -17.28 -11.92
C VAL A 108 5.59 -15.88 -12.23
N LEU A 109 4.74 -14.89 -11.99
CA LEU A 109 5.10 -13.48 -12.08
C LEU A 109 5.25 -12.91 -10.68
N THR A 110 6.25 -12.08 -10.48
CA THR A 110 6.49 -11.38 -9.21
C THR A 110 6.82 -9.91 -9.48
N LEU A 111 6.10 -9.03 -8.80
CA LEU A 111 6.31 -7.58 -8.86
C LEU A 111 6.70 -7.08 -7.47
N SER A 112 7.83 -6.39 -7.41
CA SER A 112 8.32 -5.71 -6.22
C SER A 112 8.50 -4.22 -6.52
N TRP A 113 8.39 -3.39 -5.49
CA TRP A 113 8.63 -1.96 -5.58
C TRP A 113 9.25 -1.47 -4.27
N ARG A 114 9.87 -0.29 -4.32
CA ARG A 114 10.37 0.34 -3.10
C ARG A 114 9.18 0.92 -2.34
N SER A 115 9.05 0.50 -1.08
CA SER A 115 8.16 1.15 -0.11
C SER A 115 8.97 1.57 1.11
N THR A 116 8.45 2.56 1.84
CA THR A 116 9.03 3.02 3.10
C THR A 116 8.84 1.98 4.22
N ASN A 117 7.89 1.06 4.07
CA ASN A 117 7.75 -0.11 4.93
C ASN A 117 8.19 -1.38 4.18
N PRO A 118 8.66 -2.42 4.88
CA PRO A 118 8.84 -3.73 4.26
C PRO A 118 7.47 -4.27 3.83
N ILE A 119 7.21 -4.24 2.53
CA ILE A 119 6.04 -4.86 1.89
C ILE A 119 6.50 -6.13 1.18
N HIS A 120 5.70 -7.18 1.27
CA HIS A 120 5.96 -8.41 0.53
C HIS A 120 5.69 -8.18 -0.96
N PRO A 121 6.61 -8.59 -1.85
CA PRO A 121 6.36 -8.60 -3.29
C PRO A 121 5.06 -9.34 -3.60
N VAL A 122 4.31 -8.84 -4.56
CA VAL A 122 3.10 -9.52 -5.03
C VAL A 122 3.53 -10.57 -6.03
N SER A 123 2.96 -11.77 -5.93
CA SER A 123 3.21 -12.85 -6.87
C SER A 123 1.89 -13.44 -7.35
N LEU A 124 1.80 -13.69 -8.65
CA LEU A 124 0.69 -14.39 -9.29
C LEU A 124 1.23 -15.55 -10.11
N THR A 125 0.42 -16.61 -10.23
CA THR A 125 0.76 -17.79 -11.01
C THR A 125 -0.37 -18.13 -11.96
N GLY A 126 -0.03 -18.39 -13.22
CA GLY A 126 -0.96 -18.79 -14.26
C GLY A 126 -0.52 -20.09 -14.92
N TRP A 127 -1.48 -20.97 -15.19
CA TRP A 127 -1.21 -22.21 -15.91
C TRP A 127 -1.23 -21.96 -17.42
N ILE A 128 -0.26 -22.54 -18.12
CA ILE A 128 -0.19 -22.49 -19.58
C ILE A 128 -1.06 -23.61 -20.11
N THR A 129 -2.10 -23.27 -20.86
CA THR A 129 -2.90 -24.28 -21.56
C THR A 129 -2.24 -24.55 -22.91
N PRO A 130 -1.88 -25.80 -23.24
CA PRO A 130 -1.43 -26.15 -24.57
C PRO A 130 -2.58 -25.83 -25.54
N ARG A 131 -2.42 -24.82 -26.40
CA ARG A 131 -3.36 -24.61 -27.50
C ARG A 131 -3.06 -25.68 -28.54
N GLU A 132 -4.03 -26.55 -28.82
CA GLU A 132 -3.97 -27.46 -29.96
C GLU A 132 -3.84 -26.61 -31.23
N THR A 133 -2.65 -26.63 -31.84
CA THR A 133 -2.44 -26.13 -33.20
C THR A 133 -3.31 -26.96 -34.13
N THR A 134 -4.52 -26.48 -34.43
CA THR A 134 -5.36 -27.09 -35.46
C THR A 134 -4.70 -26.77 -36.82
N PRO A 135 -4.44 -27.77 -37.67
CA PRO A 135 -3.74 -27.62 -38.95
C PRO A 135 -4.52 -26.81 -40.01
#